data_AF-A0A2G3PZD7-F1
#
_entry.id   AF-A0A2G3PZD7-F1
#
_cell.length_a   1.000
_cell.length_b   1.000
_cell.length_c   1.000
_cell.angle_alpha   90.00
_cell.angle_beta   90.00
_cell.angle_gamma   90.00
#
_symmetry.space_group_name_H-M   'P 1'
#
loop_
_entity.id
_entity.type
_entity.pdbx_description
1 polymer ?
#
loop_
_entity_poly.entity_id
_entity_poly.type
_entity_poly.pdbx_seq_one_letter_code
_entity_poly.pdbx_strand_id
1 'polypeptide(L)'
;MLSPVDIQNKVFRKAKLGGYQVEDVNEFFDEVLKSYQELTNENYTLKDKVNVLNESIQYYRTMEETIQNVLVLADKTAQDTKSTAYEKAEQVKKEAEQRAEKIIFSAEERANKILDQVRKEAFNLAKKNEELKAQYLTYRSQLKQMLLAQLDMLEQSEEALSQKEQEKPEEVTCEEKLAIEVPEFESLPQNTEERYYTKEYMPVGEEEH
;
A
#
# COMPACT_ATOMS: atom_id res chain seq x y z
N MET A 1 -22.28 -58.82 -67.35
CA MET A 1 -22.55 -57.93 -68.50
C MET A 1 -21.54 -58.26 -69.59
N LEU A 2 -21.90 -58.03 -70.86
CA LEU A 2 -20.98 -58.21 -71.99
C LEU A 2 -19.97 -57.07 -72.00
N SER A 3 -18.69 -57.38 -72.23
CA SER A 3 -17.63 -56.42 -72.55
C SER A 3 -17.75 -55.99 -74.01
N PRO A 4 -17.25 -54.80 -74.41
CA PRO A 4 -17.06 -54.47 -75.82
C PRO A 4 -16.35 -55.60 -76.61
N VAL A 5 -15.40 -56.29 -75.97
CA VAL A 5 -14.70 -57.44 -76.54
C VAL A 5 -15.61 -58.65 -76.76
N ASP A 6 -16.62 -58.84 -75.90
CA ASP A 6 -17.59 -59.93 -76.03
C ASP A 6 -18.59 -59.67 -77.17
N ILE A 7 -18.87 -58.39 -77.47
CA ILE A 7 -19.70 -57.97 -78.61
C ILE A 7 -18.92 -58.16 -79.91
N GLN A 8 -17.65 -57.76 -79.95
CA GLN A 8 -16.78 -57.89 -81.12
C GLN A 8 -16.52 -59.35 -81.53
N ASN A 9 -16.38 -60.26 -80.55
CA ASN A 9 -16.08 -61.67 -80.82
C ASN A 9 -17.35 -62.53 -81.03
N LYS A 10 -18.54 -61.91 -81.15
CA LYS A 10 -19.79 -62.64 -81.24
C LYS A 10 -19.99 -63.24 -82.63
N VAL A 11 -20.00 -64.58 -82.71
CA VAL A 11 -20.28 -65.31 -83.95
C VAL A 11 -21.73 -65.81 -84.00
N PHE A 12 -22.42 -65.54 -85.10
CA PHE A 12 -23.77 -66.03 -85.37
C PHE A 12 -23.78 -67.23 -86.32
N ARG A 13 -24.71 -68.16 -86.12
CA ARG A 13 -24.92 -69.30 -87.04
C ARG A 13 -25.68 -68.83 -88.29
N LYS A 14 -25.28 -69.29 -89.49
CA LYS A 14 -25.96 -68.95 -90.75
C LYS A 14 -27.36 -69.57 -90.80
N ALA A 15 -28.38 -68.77 -91.12
CA ALA A 15 -29.76 -69.23 -91.31
C ALA A 15 -29.96 -69.89 -92.68
N LYS A 16 -30.80 -70.93 -92.77
CA LYS A 16 -31.03 -71.70 -94.01
C LYS A 16 -32.14 -71.12 -94.92
N LEU A 17 -33.03 -70.26 -94.40
CA LEU A 17 -34.05 -69.54 -95.18
C LEU A 17 -34.52 -68.31 -94.39
N GLY A 18 -34.65 -67.14 -95.03
CA GLY A 18 -35.25 -65.92 -94.44
C GLY A 18 -34.45 -65.24 -93.31
N GLY A 19 -33.12 -65.40 -93.26
CA GLY A 19 -32.27 -64.75 -92.25
C GLY A 19 -31.93 -63.30 -92.58
N TYR A 20 -31.43 -62.56 -91.58
CA TYR A 20 -30.88 -61.21 -91.79
C TYR A 20 -29.63 -61.25 -92.67
N GLN A 21 -29.44 -60.17 -93.44
CA GLN A 21 -28.24 -59.96 -94.23
C GLN A 21 -27.03 -59.76 -93.31
N VAL A 22 -25.93 -60.47 -93.58
CA VAL A 22 -24.77 -60.50 -92.70
C VAL A 22 -24.07 -59.14 -92.67
N GLU A 23 -24.03 -58.46 -93.80
CA GLU A 23 -23.43 -57.13 -93.96
C GLU A 23 -24.17 -56.08 -93.12
N ASP A 24 -25.49 -55.96 -93.25
CA ASP A 24 -26.31 -55.02 -92.49
C ASP A 24 -26.24 -55.28 -90.97
N VAL A 25 -26.20 -56.55 -90.57
CA VAL A 25 -26.05 -56.95 -89.17
C VAL A 25 -24.68 -56.53 -88.63
N ASN A 26 -23.60 -56.74 -89.40
CA ASN A 26 -22.26 -56.34 -88.99
C ASN A 26 -22.11 -54.82 -88.89
N GLU A 27 -22.66 -54.05 -89.83
CA GLU A 27 -22.64 -52.57 -89.79
C GLU A 27 -23.36 -52.05 -88.54
N PHE A 28 -24.53 -52.59 -88.21
CA PHE A 28 -25.22 -52.28 -86.97
C PHE A 28 -24.43 -52.69 -85.72
N PHE A 29 -23.75 -53.84 -85.73
CA PHE A 29 -22.89 -54.27 -84.61
C PHE A 29 -21.68 -53.35 -84.42
N ASP A 30 -21.10 -52.82 -85.50
CA ASP A 30 -20.01 -51.84 -85.42
C ASP A 30 -20.49 -50.52 -84.78
N GLU A 31 -21.68 -50.04 -85.14
CA GLU A 31 -22.31 -48.88 -84.50
C GLU A 31 -22.60 -49.13 -83.01
N VAL A 32 -23.20 -50.28 -82.69
CA VAL A 32 -23.49 -50.69 -81.30
C VAL A 32 -22.20 -50.81 -80.50
N LEU A 33 -21.16 -51.41 -81.08
CA LEU A 33 -19.85 -51.55 -80.42
C LEU A 33 -19.25 -50.18 -80.12
N LYS A 34 -19.27 -49.25 -81.07
CA LYS A 34 -18.78 -47.89 -80.88
C LYS A 34 -19.54 -47.15 -79.77
N SER A 35 -20.87 -47.13 -79.81
CA SER A 35 -21.67 -46.49 -78.78
C SER A 35 -21.50 -47.16 -77.41
N TYR A 36 -21.33 -48.48 -77.36
CA TYR A 36 -21.10 -49.20 -76.11
C TYR A 36 -19.71 -48.92 -75.51
N GLN A 37 -18.68 -48.74 -76.35
CA GLN A 37 -17.35 -48.29 -75.92
C GLN A 37 -17.41 -46.86 -75.37
N GLU A 38 -18.07 -45.94 -76.07
CA GLU A 38 -18.26 -44.56 -75.63
C GLU A 38 -18.97 -44.52 -74.25
N LEU A 39 -20.09 -45.25 -74.12
CA LEU A 39 -20.84 -45.35 -72.86
C LEU A 39 -19.99 -45.95 -71.73
N THR A 40 -19.19 -46.97 -72.03
CA THR A 40 -18.31 -47.60 -71.04
C THR A 40 -17.23 -46.63 -70.55
N ASN A 41 -16.60 -45.86 -71.46
CA ASN A 41 -15.60 -44.86 -71.13
C ASN A 41 -16.20 -43.70 -70.32
N GLU A 42 -17.39 -43.23 -70.71
CA GLU A 42 -18.12 -42.21 -69.95
C GLU A 42 -18.45 -42.72 -68.54
N ASN A 43 -18.90 -43.97 -68.40
CA ASN A 43 -19.19 -44.57 -67.09
C ASN A 43 -17.96 -44.61 -66.19
N TYR A 44 -16.78 -44.97 -66.73
CA TYR A 44 -15.53 -44.95 -65.97
C TYR A 44 -15.16 -43.52 -65.54
N THR A 45 -15.28 -42.55 -66.44
CA THR A 45 -14.98 -41.15 -66.14
C THR A 45 -15.93 -40.57 -65.09
N LEU A 46 -17.22 -40.91 -65.18
CA LEU A 46 -18.22 -40.50 -64.18
C LEU A 46 -17.95 -41.14 -62.82
N LYS A 47 -17.59 -42.43 -62.78
CA LYS A 47 -17.21 -43.11 -61.52
C LYS A 47 -15.98 -42.47 -60.89
N ASP A 48 -14.97 -42.13 -61.69
CA ASP A 48 -13.78 -41.45 -61.22
C ASP A 48 -14.10 -40.06 -60.63
N LYS A 49 -14.89 -39.26 -61.36
CA LYS A 49 -15.39 -37.96 -60.87
C LYS A 49 -16.18 -38.09 -59.57
N VAL A 50 -17.05 -39.10 -59.45
CA VAL A 50 -17.81 -39.36 -58.23
C VAL A 50 -16.88 -39.71 -57.06
N ASN A 51 -15.83 -40.49 -57.29
CA ASN A 51 -14.85 -40.82 -56.25
C ASN A 51 -14.10 -39.57 -55.77
N VAL A 52 -13.59 -38.75 -56.69
CA VAL A 52 -12.90 -37.48 -56.36
C VAL A 52 -13.81 -36.50 -55.61
N LEU A 53 -15.07 -36.38 -56.03
CA LEU A 53 -16.06 -35.53 -55.35
C LEU A 53 -16.36 -36.07 -53.95
N ASN A 54 -16.49 -37.39 -53.78
CA ASN A 54 -16.72 -38.01 -52.49
C ASN A 54 -15.53 -37.78 -51.54
N GLU A 55 -14.29 -37.93 -52.00
CA GLU A 55 -13.09 -37.61 -51.22
C GLU A 55 -13.07 -36.14 -50.78
N SER A 56 -13.42 -35.23 -51.71
CA SER A 56 -13.53 -33.80 -51.42
C SER A 56 -14.59 -33.53 -50.35
N ILE A 57 -15.76 -34.16 -50.44
CA ILE A 57 -16.83 -34.03 -49.44
C ILE A 57 -16.35 -34.53 -48.06
N GLN A 58 -15.63 -35.65 -47.99
CA GLN A 58 -15.08 -36.13 -46.72
C GLN A 58 -14.07 -35.15 -46.15
N TYR A 59 -13.18 -34.59 -46.97
CA TYR A 59 -12.25 -33.55 -46.54
C TYR A 59 -12.97 -32.33 -45.95
N TYR A 60 -14.00 -31.82 -46.65
CA TYR A 60 -14.77 -30.67 -46.17
C TYR A 60 -15.52 -30.97 -44.86
N ARG A 61 -16.06 -32.18 -44.69
CA ARG A 61 -16.71 -32.59 -43.43
C ARG A 61 -15.75 -32.62 -42.26
N THR A 62 -14.57 -33.20 -42.42
CA THR A 62 -13.55 -33.23 -41.37
C THR A 62 -13.06 -31.82 -41.03
N MET A 63 -12.93 -30.96 -42.04
CA MET A 63 -12.56 -29.56 -41.83
C MET A 63 -13.67 -28.79 -41.09
N GLU A 64 -14.93 -29.00 -41.46
CA GLU A 64 -16.08 -28.41 -40.76
C GLU A 64 -16.12 -28.83 -39.29
N GLU A 65 -15.95 -30.12 -38.99
CA GLU A 65 -15.87 -30.63 -37.61
C GLU A 65 -14.72 -29.99 -36.84
N THR A 66 -13.55 -29.84 -37.46
CA THR A 66 -12.41 -29.17 -36.86
C THR A 66 -12.72 -27.71 -36.54
N ILE A 67 -13.36 -26.98 -37.44
CA ILE A 67 -13.74 -25.58 -37.24
C ILE A 67 -14.78 -25.46 -36.12
N GLN A 68 -15.77 -26.34 -36.08
CA GLN A 68 -16.77 -26.38 -35.02
C GLN A 68 -16.11 -26.61 -33.64
N ASN A 69 -15.18 -27.57 -33.56
CA ASN A 69 -14.42 -27.86 -32.35
C ASN A 69 -13.57 -26.66 -31.91
N VAL A 70 -12.89 -25.98 -32.86
CA VAL A 70 -12.10 -24.77 -32.59
C VAL A 70 -13.00 -23.64 -32.10
N LEU A 71 -14.19 -23.47 -32.69
CA LEU A 71 -15.14 -22.43 -32.27
C LEU A 71 -15.64 -22.66 -30.84
N VAL A 72 -16.00 -23.90 -30.50
CA VAL A 72 -16.42 -24.28 -29.14
C VAL A 72 -15.28 -24.07 -28.15
N LEU A 73 -14.06 -24.46 -28.51
CA LEU A 73 -12.88 -24.24 -27.66
C LEU A 73 -12.59 -22.75 -27.46
N ALA A 74 -12.70 -21.95 -28.51
CA ALA A 74 -12.51 -20.50 -28.45
C ALA A 74 -13.56 -19.85 -27.55
N ASP A 75 -14.84 -20.19 -27.69
CA ASP A 75 -15.90 -19.68 -26.82
C ASP A 75 -15.67 -20.08 -25.37
N LYS A 76 -15.36 -21.36 -25.11
CA LYS A 76 -15.03 -21.85 -23.76
C LYS A 76 -13.84 -21.10 -23.17
N THR A 77 -12.77 -20.92 -23.94
CA THR A 77 -11.56 -20.20 -23.48
C THR A 77 -11.88 -18.73 -23.19
N ALA A 78 -12.72 -18.09 -24.01
CA ALA A 78 -13.17 -16.73 -23.78
C ALA A 78 -14.01 -16.61 -22.49
N GLN A 79 -14.93 -17.56 -22.26
CA GLN A 79 -15.73 -17.62 -21.03
C GLN A 79 -14.87 -17.87 -19.80
N ASP A 80 -13.94 -18.84 -19.85
CA ASP A 80 -13.02 -19.16 -18.75
C ASP A 80 -12.11 -17.98 -18.42
N THR A 81 -11.57 -17.30 -19.44
CA THR A 81 -10.74 -16.10 -19.28
C THR A 81 -11.55 -14.97 -18.64
N LYS A 82 -12.79 -14.77 -19.10
CA LYS A 82 -13.71 -13.77 -18.55
C LYS A 82 -14.04 -14.07 -17.08
N SER A 83 -14.38 -15.31 -16.74
CA SER A 83 -14.66 -15.73 -15.34
C SER A 83 -13.45 -15.46 -14.45
N THR A 84 -12.27 -15.92 -14.88
CA THR A 84 -11.02 -15.73 -14.12
C THR A 84 -10.70 -14.25 -13.92
N ALA A 85 -10.95 -13.40 -14.92
CA ALA A 85 -10.75 -11.96 -14.80
C ALA A 85 -11.71 -11.33 -13.76
N TYR A 86 -12.98 -11.73 -13.73
CA TYR A 86 -13.94 -11.27 -12.72
C TYR A 86 -13.58 -11.74 -11.31
N GLU A 87 -13.20 -13.00 -11.15
CA GLU A 87 -12.77 -13.54 -9.86
C GLU A 87 -11.55 -12.78 -9.32
N LYS A 88 -10.54 -12.55 -10.16
CA LYS A 88 -9.36 -11.75 -9.80
C LYS A 88 -9.72 -10.30 -9.47
N ALA A 89 -10.62 -9.69 -10.24
CA ALA A 89 -11.07 -8.32 -9.98
C ALA A 89 -11.76 -8.21 -8.62
N GLU A 90 -12.65 -9.15 -8.30
CA GLU A 90 -13.35 -9.16 -7.01
C GLU A 90 -12.38 -9.44 -5.85
N GLN A 91 -11.41 -10.34 -6.04
CA GLN A 91 -10.36 -10.56 -5.06
C GLN A 91 -9.55 -9.28 -4.80
N VAL A 92 -9.10 -8.60 -5.84
CA VAL A 92 -8.33 -7.34 -5.71
C VAL A 92 -9.16 -6.28 -5.00
N LYS A 93 -10.45 -6.15 -5.35
CA LYS A 93 -11.37 -5.22 -4.68
C LYS A 93 -11.49 -5.53 -3.18
N LYS A 94 -11.74 -6.79 -2.83
CA LYS A 94 -11.84 -7.23 -1.44
C LYS A 94 -10.54 -7.01 -0.66
N GLU A 95 -9.40 -7.30 -1.26
CA GLU A 95 -8.09 -7.03 -0.64
C GLU A 95 -7.85 -5.54 -0.44
N ALA A 96 -8.24 -4.70 -1.41
CA ALA A 96 -8.13 -3.26 -1.30
C ALA A 96 -9.03 -2.70 -0.19
N GLU A 97 -10.28 -3.18 -0.10
CA GLU A 97 -11.22 -2.83 0.98
C GLU A 97 -10.66 -3.21 2.36
N GLN A 98 -10.14 -4.42 2.52
CA GLN A 98 -9.53 -4.87 3.77
C GLN A 98 -8.29 -4.05 4.14
N ARG A 99 -7.46 -3.67 3.16
CA ARG A 99 -6.29 -2.82 3.42
C ARG A 99 -6.72 -1.41 3.82
N ALA A 100 -7.72 -0.84 3.16
CA ALA A 100 -8.26 0.46 3.49
C ALA A 100 -8.83 0.48 4.92
N GLU A 101 -9.61 -0.55 5.28
CA GLU A 101 -10.17 -0.70 6.63
C GLU A 101 -9.06 -0.79 7.70
N LYS A 102 -8.01 -1.58 7.46
CA LYS A 102 -6.84 -1.65 8.35
C LYS A 102 -6.13 -0.31 8.50
N ILE A 103 -5.98 0.45 7.41
CA ILE A 103 -5.36 1.77 7.45
C ILE A 103 -6.20 2.72 8.29
N ILE A 104 -7.52 2.78 8.06
CA ILE A 104 -8.45 3.61 8.83
C ILE A 104 -8.38 3.24 10.31
N PHE A 105 -8.50 1.95 10.65
CA PHE A 105 -8.41 1.48 12.01
C PHE A 105 -7.09 1.87 12.69
N SER A 106 -5.94 1.69 12.01
CA SER A 106 -4.63 2.09 12.54
C SER A 106 -4.48 3.61 12.71
N ALA A 107 -5.15 4.40 11.87
CA ALA A 107 -5.13 5.85 11.95
C ALA A 107 -6.00 6.33 13.12
N GLU A 108 -7.18 5.75 13.29
CA GLU A 108 -8.08 6.00 14.43
C GLU A 108 -7.41 5.61 15.76
N GLU A 109 -6.75 4.46 15.82
CA GLU A 109 -6.03 4.03 17.02
C GLU A 109 -4.91 5.03 17.38
N ARG A 110 -4.12 5.46 16.40
CA ARG A 110 -3.07 6.47 16.60
C ARG A 110 -3.65 7.82 17.03
N ALA A 111 -4.73 8.27 16.40
CA ALA A 111 -5.40 9.52 16.75
C ALA A 111 -5.92 9.47 18.20
N ASN A 112 -6.54 8.36 18.60
CA ASN A 112 -7.01 8.17 19.97
C ASN A 112 -5.87 8.17 20.99
N LYS A 113 -4.73 7.53 20.67
CA LYS A 113 -3.53 7.56 21.51
C LYS A 113 -2.99 8.99 21.69
N ILE A 114 -2.91 9.76 20.60
CA ILE A 114 -2.46 11.16 20.66
C ILE A 114 -3.44 12.01 21.49
N LEU A 115 -4.75 11.83 21.29
CA LEU A 115 -5.75 12.56 22.07
C LEU A 115 -5.66 12.24 23.57
N ASP A 116 -5.41 10.99 23.94
CA ASP A 116 -5.22 10.60 25.34
C ASP A 116 -3.94 11.20 25.94
N GLN A 117 -2.83 11.20 25.19
CA GLN A 117 -1.59 11.85 25.60
C GLN A 117 -1.79 13.36 25.82
N VAL A 118 -2.39 14.04 24.85
CA VAL A 118 -2.68 15.49 24.94
C VAL A 118 -3.58 15.80 26.13
N ARG A 119 -4.59 14.97 26.41
CA ARG A 119 -5.45 15.14 27.60
C ARG A 119 -4.68 15.01 28.90
N LYS A 120 -3.78 14.02 29.01
CA LYS A 120 -2.92 13.82 30.18
C LYS A 120 -1.96 15.00 30.37
N GLU A 121 -1.34 15.46 29.29
CA GLU A 121 -0.45 16.62 29.32
C GLU A 121 -1.17 17.90 29.70
N ALA A 122 -2.34 18.17 29.12
CA ALA A 122 -3.17 19.33 29.45
C ALA A 122 -3.60 19.31 30.93
N PHE A 123 -3.99 18.14 31.45
CA PHE A 123 -4.32 17.96 32.86
C PHE A 123 -3.12 18.25 33.77
N ASN A 124 -1.95 17.68 33.46
CA ASN A 124 -0.73 17.90 34.23
C ASN A 124 -0.28 19.37 34.18
N LEU A 125 -0.40 20.02 33.02
CA LEU A 125 -0.07 21.43 32.86
C LEU A 125 -1.02 22.32 33.66
N ALA A 126 -2.33 22.03 33.63
CA ALA A 126 -3.32 22.74 34.44
C ALA A 126 -3.00 22.63 35.94
N LYS A 127 -2.68 21.42 36.42
CA LYS A 127 -2.28 21.18 37.80
C LYS A 127 -1.02 21.97 38.20
N LYS A 128 0.03 21.93 37.37
CA LYS A 128 1.26 22.71 37.60
C LYS A 128 0.98 24.21 37.65
N ASN A 129 0.07 24.69 36.79
CA ASN A 129 -0.31 26.11 36.76
C ASN A 129 -1.03 26.52 38.06
N GLU A 130 -1.90 25.67 38.59
CA GLU A 130 -2.57 25.87 39.87
C GLU A 130 -1.59 25.85 41.05
N GLU A 131 -0.68 24.87 41.10
CA GLU A 131 0.39 24.79 42.11
C GLU A 131 1.28 26.05 42.09
N LEU A 132 1.68 26.52 40.91
CA LEU A 132 2.50 27.72 40.77
C LEU A 132 1.77 28.98 41.24
N LYS A 133 0.47 29.10 40.94
CA LYS A 133 -0.37 30.20 41.45
C LYS A 133 -0.46 30.17 42.98
N ALA A 134 -0.66 28.99 43.57
CA ALA A 134 -0.69 28.84 45.03
C ALA A 134 0.65 29.22 45.68
N GLN A 135 1.78 28.79 45.09
CA GLN A 135 3.11 29.17 45.54
C GLN A 135 3.34 30.68 45.44
N TYR A 136 2.95 31.31 44.32
CA TYR A 136 3.04 32.76 44.14
C TYR A 136 2.25 33.53 45.21
N LEU A 137 1.01 33.12 45.47
CA LEU A 137 0.17 33.76 46.49
C LEU A 137 0.78 33.61 47.90
N THR A 138 1.32 32.43 48.20
CA THR A 138 2.01 32.16 49.48
C THR A 138 3.24 33.03 49.64
N TYR A 139 4.11 33.07 48.64
CA TYR A 139 5.32 33.90 48.63
C TYR A 139 4.99 35.40 48.78
N ARG A 140 3.97 35.88 48.05
CA ARG A 140 3.47 37.25 48.17
C ARG A 140 3.02 37.57 49.60
N SER A 141 2.31 36.63 50.25
CA SER A 141 1.87 36.79 51.64
C SER A 141 3.04 36.83 52.61
N GLN A 142 4.01 35.93 52.45
CA GLN A 142 5.22 35.87 53.29
C GLN A 142 6.04 37.16 53.18
N LEU A 143 6.24 37.66 51.96
CA LEU A 143 6.98 38.91 51.73
C LEU A 143 6.26 40.10 52.38
N LYS A 144 4.93 40.17 52.24
CA LYS A 144 4.12 41.21 52.90
C LYS A 144 4.26 41.14 54.42
N GLN A 145 4.19 39.95 55.00
CA GLN A 145 4.36 39.75 56.45
C GLN A 145 5.76 40.16 56.92
N MET A 146 6.82 39.81 56.18
CA MET A 146 8.18 40.21 56.49
C MET A 146 8.34 41.73 56.50
N LEU A 147 7.81 42.42 55.48
CA LEU A 147 7.86 43.88 55.41
C LEU A 147 7.08 44.56 56.54
N LEU A 148 5.90 44.04 56.89
CA LEU A 148 5.13 44.54 58.03
C LEU A 148 5.88 44.34 59.36
N ALA A 149 6.52 43.19 59.55
CA ALA A 149 7.34 42.94 60.74
C ALA A 149 8.58 43.87 60.80
N GLN A 150 9.20 44.16 59.65
CA GLN A 150 10.30 45.14 59.59
C GLN A 150 9.84 46.57 59.91
N LEU A 151 8.64 46.96 59.46
CA LEU A 151 8.03 48.25 59.84
C LEU A 151 7.76 48.33 61.35
N ASP A 152 7.14 47.30 61.92
CA ASP A 152 6.83 47.24 63.36
C ASP A 152 8.11 47.32 64.22
N MET A 153 9.20 46.65 63.82
CA MET A 153 10.50 46.77 64.49
C MET A 153 11.08 48.19 64.42
N LEU A 154 10.88 48.91 63.32
CA LEU A 154 11.35 50.29 63.17
C LEU A 154 10.53 51.24 64.05
N GLU A 155 9.20 51.08 64.08
CA GLU A 155 8.31 51.86 64.96
C GLU A 155 8.69 51.65 66.44
N GLN A 156 8.90 50.40 66.87
CA GLN A 156 9.38 50.10 68.23
C GLN A 156 10.76 50.70 68.52
N SER A 157 11.66 50.76 67.53
CA SER A 157 12.98 51.40 67.69
C SER A 157 12.88 52.92 67.83
N GLU A 158 11.94 53.55 67.12
CA GLU A 158 11.66 54.98 67.20
C GLU A 158 11.04 55.35 68.56
N GLU A 159 10.12 54.53 69.06
CA GLU A 159 9.57 54.65 70.41
C GLU A 159 10.66 54.49 71.48
N ALA A 160 11.58 53.54 71.32
CA ALA A 160 12.72 53.35 72.23
C ALA A 160 13.74 54.50 72.18
N LEU A 161 13.92 55.13 71.01
CA LEU A 161 14.74 56.35 70.87
C LEU A 161 14.07 57.57 71.51
N SER A 162 12.75 57.71 71.36
CA SER A 162 11.96 58.78 71.98
C SER A 162 11.94 58.68 73.51
N GLN A 163 11.98 57.46 74.06
CA GLN A 163 12.13 57.23 75.50
C GLN A 163 13.53 57.59 76.03
N LYS A 164 14.59 57.40 75.23
CA LYS A 164 15.97 57.77 75.62
C LYS A 164 16.25 59.27 75.58
N GLU A 165 15.56 60.03 74.75
CA GLU A 165 15.68 61.51 74.75
C GLU A 165 15.01 62.18 75.96
N GLN A 166 14.22 61.45 76.75
CA GLN A 166 13.57 61.96 77.97
C GLN A 166 14.40 61.75 79.26
N GLU A 167 15.52 61.02 79.21
CA GLU A 167 16.49 60.96 80.32
C GLU A 167 17.65 61.95 80.09
N LYS A 168 17.61 63.09 80.81
CA LYS A 168 18.67 64.10 80.88
C LYS A 168 19.97 63.52 81.50
N PRO A 169 21.17 64.06 81.17
CA PRO A 169 22.43 63.56 81.70
C PRO A 169 22.67 64.05 83.14
N GLU A 170 23.03 63.14 84.06
CA GLU A 170 23.63 63.50 85.35
C GLU A 170 25.16 63.31 85.28
N GLU A 171 25.88 64.41 85.56
CA GLU A 171 27.31 64.44 85.82
C GLU A 171 27.64 63.70 87.12
N VAL A 172 28.62 62.79 87.11
CA VAL A 172 29.46 62.53 88.28
C VAL A 172 30.91 62.28 87.84
N THR A 173 31.82 63.05 88.44
CA THR A 173 33.27 63.04 88.27
C THR A 173 34.00 62.07 89.22
N CYS A 174 35.22 61.72 88.80
CA CYS A 174 36.44 61.37 89.55
C CYS A 174 36.81 59.88 89.75
N GLU A 175 37.83 59.50 88.97
CA GLU A 175 39.10 58.82 89.32
C GLU A 175 39.10 57.57 90.22
N GLU A 176 39.46 56.43 89.63
CA GLU A 176 40.52 55.57 90.17
C GLU A 176 41.20 54.77 89.04
N LYS A 177 42.54 54.78 89.03
CA LYS A 177 43.40 54.16 88.01
C LYS A 177 43.50 52.64 88.22
N LEU A 178 43.40 51.86 87.15
CA LEU A 178 44.21 50.66 86.99
C LEU A 178 44.58 50.46 85.51
N ALA A 179 45.88 50.30 85.30
CA ALA A 179 46.55 50.21 84.02
C ALA A 179 46.06 49.04 83.18
N ILE A 180 45.84 49.29 81.89
CA ILE A 180 45.80 48.25 80.86
C ILE A 180 46.77 48.70 79.76
N GLU A 181 47.80 47.89 79.56
CA GLU A 181 48.80 48.04 78.50
C GLU A 181 48.13 47.95 77.12
N VAL A 182 48.46 48.90 76.25
CA VAL A 182 48.04 48.89 74.85
C VAL A 182 49.06 48.04 74.08
N PRO A 183 48.67 46.89 73.48
CA PRO A 183 49.55 46.20 72.56
C PRO A 183 49.69 47.01 71.27
N GLU A 184 50.91 47.00 70.75
CA GLU A 184 51.37 47.70 69.56
C GLU A 184 50.59 47.26 68.29
N PHE A 185 50.29 48.24 67.45
CA PHE A 185 49.51 48.10 66.22
C PHE A 185 50.34 47.39 65.14
N GLU A 186 50.05 46.12 64.87
CA GLU A 186 50.55 45.43 63.67
C GLU A 186 49.61 45.74 62.48
N SER A 187 50.18 46.40 61.47
CA SER A 187 49.51 46.69 60.20
C SER A 187 49.17 45.41 59.45
N LEU A 188 47.90 45.26 59.05
CA LEU A 188 47.47 44.17 58.18
C LEU A 188 48.21 44.23 56.83
N PRO A 189 48.75 43.10 56.33
CA PRO A 189 49.37 43.06 55.02
C PRO A 189 48.34 43.32 53.92
N GLN A 190 48.67 44.25 53.03
CA GLN A 190 47.97 44.42 51.77
C GLN A 190 48.12 43.15 50.93
N ASN A 191 47.02 42.77 50.27
CA ASN A 191 46.90 41.85 49.14
C ASN A 191 46.38 40.44 49.48
N THR A 192 45.10 40.22 49.14
CA THR A 192 44.70 39.03 48.37
C THR A 192 43.59 39.41 47.39
N GLU A 193 43.84 39.04 46.13
CA GLU A 193 43.00 39.21 44.95
C GLU A 193 41.53 38.82 45.17
N GLU A 194 40.60 39.72 44.84
CA GLU A 194 39.23 39.34 44.53
C GLU A 194 39.22 38.46 43.27
N ARG A 195 39.09 37.14 43.46
CA ARG A 195 38.78 36.22 42.36
C ARG A 195 37.28 36.06 42.23
N TYR A 196 36.70 36.80 41.29
CA TYR A 196 35.37 36.53 40.75
C TYR A 196 35.42 35.20 39.98
N TYR A 197 34.71 34.18 40.44
CA TYR A 197 34.47 32.97 39.65
C TYR A 197 33.21 33.18 38.80
N THR A 198 33.37 33.55 37.53
CA THR A 198 32.40 33.21 36.49
C THR A 198 32.72 31.80 36.00
N LYS A 199 31.83 30.84 36.26
CA LYS A 199 31.90 29.55 35.55
C LYS A 199 31.40 29.74 34.13
N GLU A 200 32.31 29.55 33.19
CA GLU A 200 32.09 29.54 31.75
C GLU A 200 31.09 28.46 31.33
N TYR A 201 30.32 28.78 30.29
CA TYR A 201 29.39 27.91 29.60
C TYR A 201 30.18 26.91 28.75
N MET A 202 30.04 25.60 29.00
CA MET A 202 30.51 24.57 28.07
C MET A 202 29.35 24.17 27.14
N PRO A 203 29.51 24.23 25.80
CA PRO A 203 28.54 23.64 24.89
C PRO A 203 28.64 22.10 24.97
N VAL A 204 27.48 21.45 25.13
CA VAL A 204 27.34 19.99 25.03
C VAL A 204 27.56 19.61 23.57
N GLY A 205 28.51 18.70 23.33
CA GLY A 205 28.84 18.18 22.01
C GLY A 205 27.68 17.44 21.37
N GLU A 206 27.59 17.61 20.05
CA GLU A 206 26.84 16.75 19.15
C GLU A 206 27.51 15.36 19.13
N GLU A 207 26.85 14.35 19.70
CA GLU A 207 27.03 12.96 19.29
C GLU A 207 25.77 12.56 18.53
N GLU A 208 25.86 12.62 17.20
CA GLU A 208 24.91 11.97 16.29
C GLU A 208 25.12 10.46 16.33
N HIS A 209 24.02 9.74 16.56
CA HIS A 209 23.84 8.32 16.27
C HIS A 209 22.65 8.15 15.33
#